data_AF-A0A3P9JBS4-F1
#
_entry.id   AF-A0A3P9JBS4-F1
#
_cell.length_a   1.000
_cell.length_b   1.000
_cell.length_c   1.000
_cell.angle_alpha   90.00
_cell.angle_beta   90.00
_cell.angle_gamma   90.00
#
_symmetry.space_group_name_H-M   'P 1'
#
loop_
_entity.id
_entity.type
_entity.pdbx_description
1 polymer ?
#
loop_
_entity_poly.entity_id
_entity_poly.type
_entity_poly.pdbx_seq_one_letter_code
_entity_poly.pdbx_strand_id
1 'polypeptide(L)'
;LPWYVLASILVCSLVNNVYITKHIKPFYAGNSVTHSTYGVFILFFCFQSSHKTFRIKRFLAKKQKQNRPIPQWIRMKTGNKIRYNSKRRHWRRTKLGL
;
A
#
# COMPACT_ATOMS: atom_id res chain seq x y z
N LEU A 1 20.30 -19.46 -14.97
CA LEU A 1 19.79 -18.57 -13.90
C LEU A 1 19.62 -19.39 -12.64
N PRO A 2 20.29 -19.05 -11.53
CA PRO A 2 20.21 -19.86 -10.33
C PRO A 2 18.80 -19.89 -9.71
N TRP A 3 18.43 -21.02 -9.12
CA TRP A 3 17.08 -21.30 -8.59
C TRP A 3 16.57 -20.26 -7.57
N TYR A 4 17.47 -19.65 -6.81
CA TYR A 4 17.16 -18.58 -5.87
C TYR A 4 16.68 -17.29 -6.54
N VAL A 5 17.17 -16.98 -7.75
CA VAL A 5 16.72 -15.80 -8.52
C VAL A 5 15.29 -15.99 -9.02
N LEU A 6 14.93 -17.20 -9.45
CA LEU A 6 13.56 -17.53 -9.87
C LEU A 6 12.59 -17.55 -8.67
N ALA A 7 13.03 -18.06 -7.52
CA ALA A 7 12.26 -18.04 -6.27
C ALA A 7 11.96 -16.61 -5.80
N SER A 8 12.93 -15.69 -5.91
CA SER A 8 12.71 -14.27 -5.55
C SER A 8 11.72 -13.56 -6.47
N ILE A 9 11.73 -13.85 -7.78
CA ILE A 9 10.77 -13.28 -8.74
C ILE A 9 9.35 -13.77 -8.43
N LEU A 10 9.20 -15.06 -8.09
CA LEU A 10 7.91 -15.68 -7.80
C LEU A 10 7.29 -15.18 -6.48
N VAL A 11 8.11 -14.92 -5.46
CA VAL A 11 7.67 -14.28 -4.20
C VAL A 11 7.26 -12.82 -4.43
N CYS A 12 7.99 -12.05 -5.25
CA CYS A 12 7.63 -10.67 -5.58
C CYS A 12 6.30 -10.53 -6.35
N SER A 13 5.96 -11.50 -7.21
CA SER A 13 4.66 -11.50 -7.92
C SER A 13 3.47 -11.74 -6.99
N LEU A 14 3.64 -12.51 -5.91
CA LEU A 14 2.58 -12.81 -4.94
C LEU A 14 2.32 -11.67 -3.95
N VAL A 15 3.32 -10.82 -3.65
CA VAL A 15 3.19 -9.70 -2.69
C VAL A 15 2.42 -8.50 -3.28
N ASN A 16 2.15 -8.47 -4.59
CA ASN A 16 1.34 -7.41 -5.22
C ASN A 16 -0.17 -7.54 -5.00
N ASN A 17 -0.65 -8.62 -4.35
CA ASN A 17 -2.04 -8.73 -3.88
C ASN A 17 -2.12 -8.35 -2.38
N VAL A 18 -1.97 -7.05 -2.10
CA VAL A 18 -2.01 -6.43 -0.74
C VAL A 18 -3.43 -6.39 -0.13
N TYR A 19 -4.19 -7.47 -0.28
CA TYR A 19 -5.40 -7.70 0.51
C TYR A 19 -5.48 -9.18 0.83
N ILE A 20 -4.82 -9.61 1.91
CA ILE A 20 -5.19 -10.70 2.85
C ILE A 20 -3.89 -11.08 3.59
N THR A 21 -3.55 -10.34 4.65
CA THR A 21 -2.58 -10.81 5.67
C THR A 21 -2.87 -10.12 7.00
N LYS A 22 -4.13 -10.14 7.45
CA LYS A 22 -4.46 -9.83 8.85
C LYS A 22 -4.73 -11.07 9.72
N HIS A 23 -4.56 -12.28 9.20
CA HIS A 23 -4.87 -13.49 9.97
C HIS A 23 -4.01 -14.70 9.59
N ILE A 24 -2.68 -14.56 9.65
CA ILE A 24 -1.78 -15.72 9.67
C ILE A 24 -0.86 -15.53 10.87
N LYS A 25 -1.10 -16.29 11.93
CA LYS A 25 -0.16 -16.43 13.05
C LYS A 25 0.99 -17.32 12.56
N PRO A 26 2.25 -16.87 12.52
CA PRO A 26 3.34 -17.76 12.17
C PRO A 26 3.62 -18.70 13.35
N PHE A 27 3.27 -19.98 13.18
CA PHE A 27 3.77 -21.07 14.00
C PHE A 27 5.20 -21.36 13.54
N TYR A 28 6.19 -20.84 14.27
CA TYR A 28 7.60 -21.13 13.99
C TYR A 28 7.97 -22.47 14.62
N ALA A 29 7.90 -23.55 13.84
CA ALA A 29 8.62 -24.78 14.16
C ALA A 29 10.12 -24.56 13.89
N GLY A 30 10.94 -24.95 14.86
CA GLY A 30 12.36 -24.62 14.96
C GLY A 30 13.18 -24.97 13.72
N ASN A 31 14.02 -24.01 13.32
CA ASN A 31 15.34 -24.21 12.75
C ASN A 31 16.09 -22.88 12.92
N SER A 32 17.12 -22.89 13.76
CA SER A 32 17.97 -21.76 14.10
C SER A 32 18.89 -21.40 12.93
N VAL A 33 18.33 -20.79 11.89
CA VAL A 33 19.07 -20.08 10.85
C VAL A 33 18.62 -18.63 10.92
N THR A 34 19.58 -17.75 11.12
CA THR A 34 19.46 -16.32 11.45
C THR A 34 18.39 -15.60 10.63
N HIS A 35 17.20 -15.44 11.22
CA HIS A 35 16.05 -14.67 10.71
C HIS A 35 16.34 -13.17 10.48
N SER A 36 17.52 -12.70 10.87
CA SER A 36 17.94 -11.29 10.82
C SER A 36 18.38 -10.85 9.42
N THR A 37 19.07 -11.69 8.65
CA THR A 37 19.66 -11.25 7.37
C THR A 37 18.60 -11.09 6.27
N TYR A 38 17.62 -11.99 6.20
CA TYR A 38 16.51 -11.89 5.24
C TYR A 38 15.50 -10.78 5.56
N GLY A 39 15.28 -10.48 6.85
CA GLY A 39 14.41 -9.38 7.28
C GLY A 39 14.96 -8.01 6.89
N VAL A 40 16.28 -7.82 7.03
CA VAL A 40 16.97 -6.57 6.65
C VAL A 40 17.05 -6.44 5.12
N PHE A 41 17.25 -7.55 4.39
CA PHE A 41 17.31 -7.55 2.92
C PHE A 41 15.96 -7.19 2.27
N ILE A 42 14.85 -7.69 2.81
CA ILE A 42 13.50 -7.38 2.32
C ILE A 42 13.12 -5.92 2.60
N LEU A 43 13.50 -5.39 3.77
CA LEU A 43 13.29 -3.97 4.10
C LEU A 43 14.09 -3.04 3.15
N PHE A 44 15.29 -3.48 2.75
CA PHE A 44 16.19 -2.73 1.87
C PHE A 44 15.69 -2.65 0.42
N PHE A 45 15.12 -3.73 -0.12
CA PHE A 45 14.66 -3.76 -1.52
C PHE A 45 13.23 -3.22 -1.74
N CYS A 46 12.34 -3.26 -0.74
CA CYS A 46 10.98 -2.75 -0.90
C CYS A 46 10.86 -1.21 -0.79
N PHE A 47 11.92 -0.48 -0.42
CA PHE A 47 11.82 0.96 -0.15
C PHE A 47 12.10 1.87 -1.36
N GLN A 48 12.60 1.33 -2.47
CA GLN A 48 12.80 2.13 -3.68
C GLN A 48 11.50 2.27 -4.48
N SER A 49 10.61 3.13 -3.99
CA SER A 49 9.59 3.73 -4.86
C SER A 49 10.29 4.48 -6.00
N SER A 50 9.68 4.49 -7.19
CA SER A 50 10.23 5.21 -8.36
C SER A 50 10.72 6.63 -8.00
N HIS A 51 11.88 7.01 -8.55
CA HIS A 51 12.50 8.32 -8.39
C HIS A 51 11.57 9.44 -8.89
N LYS A 52 10.94 10.15 -7.96
CA LYS A 52 10.01 11.26 -8.21
C LYS A 52 10.49 12.52 -7.52
N THR A 53 10.28 13.66 -8.17
CA THR A 53 10.59 14.97 -7.58
C THR A 53 9.73 15.23 -6.33
N PHE A 54 10.23 16.08 -5.43
CA PHE A 54 9.54 16.42 -4.18
C PHE A 54 8.15 17.04 -4.42
N ARG A 55 8.02 17.87 -5.47
CA ARG A 55 6.74 18.48 -5.87
C ARG A 55 5.70 17.44 -6.24
N ILE A 56 6.06 16.42 -7.02
CA ILE A 56 5.17 15.32 -7.38
C ILE A 56 4.79 14.49 -6.15
N LYS A 57 5.76 14.17 -5.29
CA LYS A 57 5.50 13.45 -4.03
C LYS A 57 4.48 14.19 -3.15
N ARG A 58 4.64 15.51 -2.98
CA ARG A 58 3.66 16.35 -2.25
C ARG A 58 2.29 16.34 -2.89
N PHE A 59 2.20 16.42 -4.22
CA PHE A 59 0.93 16.34 -4.93
C PHE A 59 0.23 15.00 -4.72
N LEU A 60 0.96 13.89 -4.87
CA LEU A 60 0.45 12.54 -4.66
C LEU A 60 -0.05 12.34 -3.23
N ALA A 61 0.72 12.79 -2.24
CA ALA A 61 0.33 12.75 -0.83
C ALA A 61 -0.96 13.55 -0.56
N LYS A 62 -1.10 14.75 -1.16
CA LYS A 62 -2.32 15.55 -1.06
C LYS A 62 -3.53 14.84 -1.67
N LYS A 63 -3.37 14.25 -2.86
CA LYS A 63 -4.44 13.49 -3.54
C LYS A 63 -4.86 12.25 -2.76
N GLN A 64 -3.91 11.57 -2.10
CA GLN A 64 -4.21 10.45 -1.22
C GLN A 64 -5.03 10.90 0.00
N LYS A 65 -4.61 11.99 0.67
CA LYS A 65 -5.32 12.55 1.83
C LYS A 65 -6.74 13.03 1.49
N GLN A 66 -6.96 13.55 0.28
CA GLN A 66 -8.27 14.00 -0.19
C GLN A 66 -9.24 12.84 -0.47
N ASN A 67 -8.74 11.66 -0.80
CA ASN A 67 -9.54 10.51 -1.22
C ASN A 67 -10.13 9.72 -0.04
N ARG A 68 -10.81 10.41 0.88
CA ARG A 68 -11.41 9.86 2.10
C ARG A 68 -12.94 9.97 2.11
N PRO A 69 -13.66 9.09 2.83
CA PRO A 69 -15.11 9.21 2.99
C PRO A 69 -15.46 10.39 3.89
N ILE A 70 -16.73 10.81 3.86
CA ILE A 70 -17.20 11.91 4.70
C ILE A 70 -17.31 11.45 6.16
N PRO A 71 -16.83 12.23 7.14
CA PRO A 71 -17.02 11.97 8.56
C PRO A 71 -18.50 11.87 8.98
N GLN A 72 -18.79 10.98 9.93
CA GLN A 72 -20.16 10.70 10.35
C GLN A 72 -20.88 11.92 10.95
N TRP A 73 -20.21 12.71 11.78
CA TRP A 73 -20.81 13.90 12.41
C TRP A 73 -21.28 14.96 11.41
N ILE A 74 -20.68 15.03 10.22
CA ILE A 74 -21.14 15.92 9.14
C ILE A 74 -22.49 15.47 8.58
N ARG A 75 -22.74 14.16 8.54
CA ARG A 75 -24.02 13.59 8.12
C ARG A 75 -25.13 13.85 9.13
N MET A 76 -24.76 13.97 10.42
CA MET A 76 -25.71 14.22 11.51
C MET A 76 -26.08 15.71 11.66
N LYS A 77 -25.37 16.63 10.99
CA LYS A 77 -25.74 18.05 11.02
C LYS A 77 -27.07 18.29 10.30
N THR A 78 -27.99 18.96 10.98
CA THR A 78 -29.29 19.39 10.43
C THR A 78 -29.07 20.34 9.24
N GLY A 79 -29.92 20.23 8.21
CA GLY A 79 -29.86 21.10 7.02
C GLY A 79 -28.77 20.77 6.00
N ASN A 80 -27.95 19.72 6.22
CA ASN A 80 -26.92 19.32 5.26
C ASN A 80 -27.48 18.42 4.14
N LYS A 81 -27.25 18.85 2.88
CA LYS A 81 -27.59 18.06 1.67
C LYS A 81 -26.49 17.05 1.28
N ILE A 82 -25.31 17.13 1.88
CA ILE A 82 -24.13 16.35 1.48
C ILE A 82 -24.24 14.91 2.04
N ARG A 83 -24.37 13.92 1.15
CA ARG A 83 -24.48 12.48 1.53
C ARG A 83 -23.17 11.71 1.36
N TYR A 84 -22.42 11.98 0.28
CA TYR A 84 -21.17 11.30 -0.07
C TYR A 84 -20.17 12.29 -0.69
N ASN A 85 -18.89 11.91 -0.75
CA ASN A 85 -17.84 12.73 -1.35
C ASN A 85 -17.85 12.53 -2.87
N SER A 86 -18.46 13.46 -3.61
CA SER A 86 -18.54 13.43 -5.08
C SER A 86 -17.17 13.48 -5.77
N LYS A 87 -16.15 14.03 -5.09
CA LYS A 87 -14.77 14.12 -5.60
C LYS A 87 -13.91 12.90 -5.25
N ARG A 88 -14.49 11.86 -4.63
CA ARG A 88 -13.77 10.62 -4.33
C ARG A 88 -13.36 9.92 -5.64
N ARG A 89 -12.13 9.41 -5.68
CA ARG A 89 -11.52 8.87 -6.89
C ARG A 89 -11.10 7.42 -6.70
N HIS A 90 -11.32 6.57 -7.69
CA HIS A 90 -10.72 5.22 -7.73
C HIS A 90 -9.58 5.17 -8.75
N TRP A 91 -8.44 4.59 -8.37
CA TRP A 91 -7.21 4.65 -9.16
C TRP A 91 -7.27 3.86 -10.48
N ARG A 92 -8.14 2.83 -10.56
CA ARG A 92 -8.37 2.10 -11.81
C ARG A 92 -9.26 2.88 -12.78
N ARG A 93 -10.25 3.64 -12.29
CA ARG A 93 -11.25 4.32 -13.12
C ARG A 93 -10.75 5.66 -13.67
N THR A 94 -10.13 6.49 -12.83
CA THR A 94 -9.71 7.85 -13.22
C THR A 94 -8.28 8.15 -12.80
N LYS A 95 -7.46 8.63 -13.73
CA LYS A 95 -6.03 8.91 -13.55
C LYS A 95 -5.79 10.35 -13.07
N LEU A 96 -4.60 10.62 -12.54
CA LEU A 96 -4.24 11.91 -11.94
C LEU A 96 -3.66 12.93 -12.94
N GLY A 97 -3.26 12.49 -14.14
CA GLY A 97 -2.67 13.35 -15.17
C GLY A 97 -1.44 14.09 -14.66
N LEU A 98 -0.40 13.34 -14.31
CA LEU A 98 0.88 13.84 -13.79
C LEU A 98 2.01 13.53 -14.76
#